data_AF-A0A7W1PCS3-F1
#
_entry.id   AF-A0A7W1PCS3-F1
#
_cell.length_a   1.000
_cell.length_b   1.000
_cell.length_c   1.000
_cell.angle_alpha   90.00
_cell.angle_beta   90.00
_cell.angle_gamma   90.00
#
_symmetry.space_group_name_H-M   'P 1'
#
loop_
_entity.id
_entity.type
_entity.pdbx_description
1 polymer ?
#
loop_
_entity_poly.entity_id
_entity_poly.type
_entity_poly.pdbx_seq_one_letter_code
_entity_poly.pdbx_strand_id
1 'polypeptide(L)'
;MYDLSTHMLTMAAQDPTPAARWLADSRRIVYFTDEGSALIVLDTVTGTRTVVDVRLPAPSTGDMFAISPDNRTIYYGASRSEADIWIVERK
;
A
#
# COMPACT_ATOMS: atom_id res chain seq x y z
N MET A 1 13.74 1.82 8.44
CA MET A 1 13.84 0.79 9.48
C MET A 1 14.80 1.26 10.54
N TYR A 2 14.34 1.32 11.79
CA TYR A 2 15.17 1.71 12.91
C TYR A 2 15.51 0.47 13.72
N ASP A 3 16.80 0.22 13.93
CA ASP A 3 17.30 -0.86 14.76
C ASP A 3 17.48 -0.34 16.20
N LEU A 4 16.78 -0.94 17.17
CA LEU A 4 16.82 -0.51 18.57
C LEU A 4 18.14 -0.85 19.26
N SER A 5 18.90 -1.84 18.79
CA SER A 5 20.15 -2.27 19.40
C SER A 5 21.33 -1.38 18.98
N THR A 6 21.33 -0.96 17.71
CA THR A 6 22.40 -0.13 17.14
C THR A 6 22.02 1.34 17.03
N HIS A 7 20.76 1.69 17.26
CA HIS A 7 20.17 3.01 17.02
C HIS A 7 20.37 3.52 15.59
N MET A 8 20.59 2.62 14.64
CA MET A 8 20.79 2.97 13.23
C MET A 8 19.46 3.02 12.48
N LEU A 9 19.33 4.07 11.67
CA LEU A 9 18.25 4.20 10.70
C LEU A 9 18.74 3.77 9.31
N THR A 10 18.05 2.80 8.71
CA THR A 10 18.28 2.37 7.32
C THR A 10 17.02 2.62 6.50
N MET A 11 17.17 3.26 5.34
CA MET A 11 16.08 3.43 4.40
C MET A 11 15.75 2.09 3.73
N ALA A 12 14.48 1.67 3.79
CA ALA A 12 14.06 0.36 3.27
C ALA A 12 13.57 0.45 1.80
N ALA A 13 12.88 1.54 1.45
CA ALA A 13 12.44 1.86 0.11
C ALA A 13 12.34 3.39 -0.05
N GLN A 14 12.35 3.86 -1.30
CA GLN A 14 12.16 5.29 -1.64
C GLN A 14 10.73 5.61 -2.10
N ASP A 15 9.83 4.63 -2.14
CA ASP A 15 8.46 4.83 -2.59
C ASP A 15 7.71 5.78 -1.65
N PRO A 16 6.98 6.79 -2.18
CA PRO A 16 6.06 7.56 -1.38
C PRO A 16 4.90 6.68 -0.93
N THR A 17 4.76 6.50 0.38
CA THR A 17 3.67 5.69 0.94
C THR A 17 3.09 6.33 2.19
N PRO A 18 1.76 6.40 2.32
CA PRO A 18 1.12 6.90 3.54
C PRO A 18 1.20 5.91 4.71
N ALA A 19 1.37 4.60 4.42
CA ALA A 19 1.46 3.58 5.44
C ALA A 19 2.14 2.30 4.95
N ALA A 20 2.83 1.65 5.89
CA ALA A 20 3.39 0.32 5.72
C ALA A 20 2.97 -0.58 6.89
N ARG A 21 2.92 -1.89 6.65
CA ARG A 21 2.63 -2.92 7.66
C ARG A 21 3.57 -4.10 7.48
N TRP A 22 4.01 -4.68 8.59
CA TRP A 22 4.75 -5.94 8.56
C TRP A 22 3.80 -7.11 8.31
N LEU A 23 4.26 -8.10 7.53
CA LEU A 23 3.70 -9.44 7.59
C LEU A 23 4.13 -10.11 8.90
N ALA A 24 3.37 -11.13 9.32
CA ALA A 24 3.64 -11.84 10.58
C ALA A 24 4.99 -12.58 10.62
N ASP A 25 5.73 -12.64 9.51
CA ASP A 25 7.06 -13.25 9.43
C ASP A 25 8.22 -12.34 9.88
N SER A 26 7.91 -11.10 10.27
CA SER A 26 8.90 -10.09 10.70
C SER A 26 10.02 -9.83 9.68
N ARG A 27 9.77 -10.13 8.40
CA ARG A 27 10.74 -10.00 7.31
C ARG A 27 10.19 -9.22 6.13
N ARG A 28 8.90 -9.32 5.86
CA ARG A 28 8.28 -8.64 4.73
C ARG A 28 7.43 -7.48 5.19
N ILE A 29 7.53 -6.38 4.46
CA ILE A 29 6.69 -5.20 4.61
C ILE A 29 5.76 -5.12 3.40
N VAL A 30 4.49 -4.81 3.65
CA VAL A 30 3.49 -4.52 2.64
C VAL A 30 3.12 -3.05 2.72
N TYR A 31 2.94 -2.40 1.57
CA TYR A 31 2.49 -1.02 1.48
C TYR A 31 1.89 -0.72 0.11
N PHE A 32 1.07 0.32 0.05
CA PHE A 32 0.60 0.89 -1.21
C PHE A 32 1.49 2.05 -1.67
N THR A 33 1.70 2.15 -2.98
CA THR A 33 2.36 3.27 -3.67
C THR A 33 1.50 3.70 -4.87
N ASP A 34 1.98 4.67 -5.65
CA ASP A 34 1.34 5.14 -6.89
C ASP A 34 -0.10 5.59 -6.62
N GLU A 35 -0.25 6.47 -5.63
CA GLU A 35 -1.54 7.01 -5.17
C GLU A 35 -2.54 5.92 -4.75
N GLY A 36 -2.03 4.79 -4.24
CA GLY A 36 -2.85 3.68 -3.77
C GLY A 36 -3.17 2.63 -4.85
N SER A 37 -2.67 2.80 -6.07
CA SER A 37 -2.96 1.90 -7.19
C SER A 37 -2.04 0.68 -7.28
N ALA A 38 -0.86 0.73 -6.64
CA ALA A 38 0.11 -0.36 -6.66
C ALA A 38 0.35 -0.90 -5.24
N LEU A 39 0.28 -2.23 -5.09
CA LEU A 39 0.60 -2.93 -3.86
C LEU A 39 2.00 -3.53 -3.95
N ILE A 40 2.85 -3.23 -2.97
CA ILE A 40 4.23 -3.68 -2.93
C ILE A 40 4.44 -4.63 -1.75
N VAL A 41 5.23 -5.68 -1.99
CA VAL A 41 5.86 -6.50 -0.96
C VAL A 41 7.36 -6.26 -1.02
N LEU A 42 7.92 -5.76 0.07
CA LEU A 42 9.35 -5.55 0.26
C LEU A 42 9.91 -6.61 1.21
N ASP A 43 10.89 -7.37 0.76
CA ASP A 43 11.69 -8.25 1.59
C ASP A 43 12.85 -7.45 2.22
N THR A 44 12.85 -7.27 3.54
CA THR A 44 13.81 -6.38 4.20
C THR A 44 15.19 -6.99 4.41
N VAL A 45 15.35 -8.30 4.18
CA VAL A 45 16.64 -8.99 4.30
C VAL A 45 17.42 -8.87 2.98
N THR A 46 16.72 -9.03 1.86
CA THR A 46 17.33 -8.98 0.52
C THR A 46 17.22 -7.60 -0.14
N GLY A 47 16.34 -6.73 0.35
CA GLY A 47 15.97 -5.48 -0.32
C GLY A 47 15.10 -5.69 -1.56
N THR A 48 14.61 -6.92 -1.79
CA THR A 48 13.82 -7.22 -2.99
C THR A 48 12.44 -6.61 -2.91
N ARG A 49 12.14 -5.74 -3.88
CA ARG A 49 10.84 -5.11 -4.06
C ARG A 49 10.04 -5.87 -5.11
N THR A 50 8.85 -6.35 -4.74
CA THR A 50 7.94 -7.07 -5.65
C THR A 50 6.63 -6.30 -5.78
N VAL A 51 6.24 -5.96 -7.01
CA VAL A 51 4.88 -5.48 -7.29
C VAL A 51 3.96 -6.68 -7.26
N VAL A 52 2.91 -6.63 -6.45
CA VAL A 52 1.89 -7.67 -6.43
C VAL A 52 1.04 -7.52 -7.69
N ASP A 53 0.99 -8.56 -8.52
CA ASP A 53 0.15 -8.59 -9.70
C ASP A 53 -1.32 -8.78 -9.29
N VAL A 54 -1.95 -7.68 -8.90
CA VAL A 54 -3.35 -7.61 -8.50
C VAL A 54 -4.00 -6.38 -9.11
N ARG A 55 -5.18 -6.57 -9.69
CA ARG A 55 -6.03 -5.46 -10.11
C ARG A 55 -6.90 -5.00 -8.95
N LEU A 56 -6.56 -3.87 -8.37
CA LEU A 56 -7.36 -3.23 -7.34
C LEU A 56 -8.66 -2.66 -7.95
N PRO A 57 -9.84 -2.90 -7.36
CA PRO A 57 -11.09 -2.30 -7.84
C PRO A 57 -11.11 -0.77 -7.84
N ALA A 58 -10.40 -0.16 -6.88
CA ALA A 58 -10.14 1.26 -6.77
C ALA A 58 -8.84 1.49 -5.97
N PRO A 59 -8.18 2.65 -6.13
CA PRO A 59 -6.97 2.97 -5.37
C PRO A 59 -7.20 2.96 -3.86
N SER A 60 -6.21 2.51 -3.10
CA SER A 60 -6.24 2.56 -1.64
C SER A 60 -6.20 3.99 -1.13
N THR A 61 -7.07 4.29 -0.16
CA THR A 61 -7.11 5.59 0.50
C THR A 61 -6.21 5.62 1.74
N GLY A 62 -5.21 6.51 1.72
CA GLY A 62 -4.47 6.87 2.92
C GLY A 62 -3.74 5.71 3.61
N ASP A 63 -3.67 5.78 4.94
CA ASP A 63 -2.88 4.94 5.84
C ASP A 63 -3.64 3.73 6.43
N MET A 64 -4.87 3.51 5.97
CA MET A 64 -5.83 2.58 6.56
C MET A 64 -5.95 1.28 5.76
N PHE A 65 -5.04 0.34 6.04
CA PHE A 65 -5.21 -1.05 5.65
C PHE A 65 -4.76 -2.02 6.75
N ALA A 66 -5.30 -3.23 6.70
CA ALA A 66 -5.03 -4.33 7.62
C ALA A 66 -4.73 -5.62 6.85
N ILE A 67 -3.92 -6.48 7.45
CA ILE A 67 -3.56 -7.80 6.91
C ILE A 67 -4.18 -8.86 7.81
N SER A 68 -4.76 -9.90 7.23
CA SER A 68 -5.28 -11.03 7.99
C SER A 68 -4.15 -11.79 8.71
N PRO A 69 -4.41 -12.45 9.85
CA PRO A 69 -3.37 -13.15 10.61
C PRO A 69 -2.62 -14.24 9.82
N ASP A 70 -3.25 -14.82 8.80
CA ASP A 70 -2.65 -15.81 7.91
C ASP A 70 -1.79 -15.21 6.77
N ASN A 71 -1.67 -13.88 6.72
CA ASN A 71 -1.00 -13.09 5.68
C ASN A 71 -1.53 -13.29 4.25
N ARG A 72 -2.77 -13.76 4.08
CA ARG A 72 -3.35 -14.07 2.76
C ARG A 72 -4.37 -13.05 2.26
N THR A 73 -4.86 -12.18 3.14
CA THR A 73 -5.92 -11.22 2.82
C THR A 73 -5.51 -9.84 3.29
N ILE A 74 -5.76 -8.83 2.45
CA ILE A 74 -5.61 -7.42 2.81
C ILE A 74 -7.00 -6.77 2.76
N TYR A 75 -7.31 -6.02 3.81
CA TYR A 75 -8.49 -5.16 3.90
C TYR A 75 -8.01 -3.72 3.80
N TYR A 76 -8.58 -2.95 2.86
CA TYR A 76 -8.16 -1.58 2.63
C TYR A 76 -9.37 -0.70 2.30
N GLY A 77 -9.31 0.57 2.70
CA GLY A 77 -10.29 1.57 2.27
C GLY A 77 -10.00 1.98 0.82
N ALA A 78 -11.03 2.13 0.01
CA ALA A 78 -10.89 2.60 -1.37
C ALA A 78 -11.93 3.66 -1.66
N SER A 79 -11.55 4.69 -2.42
CA SER A 79 -12.48 5.71 -2.88
C SER A 79 -12.26 6.00 -4.36
N ARG A 80 -13.34 6.37 -5.02
CA ARG A 80 -13.33 6.89 -6.38
C ARG A 80 -14.17 8.14 -6.39
N SER A 81 -13.57 9.25 -6.82
CA SER A 81 -14.34 10.45 -7.12
C SER A 81 -15.02 10.27 -8.47
N GLU A 82 -16.32 10.49 -8.50
CA GLU A 82 -17.13 10.47 -9.72
C GLU A 82 -17.85 11.82 -9.83
N ALA A 83 -17.89 12.37 -11.04
CA ALA A 83 -18.57 13.62 -11.35
C ALA A 83 -19.20 13.52 -12.74
N ASP A 84 -20.50 13.76 -12.81
CA ASP A 84 -21.25 13.76 -14.07
C ASP A 84 -21.59 15.19 -14.50
N ILE A 85 -21.53 15.44 -15.80
CA ILE A 85 -21.97 16.69 -16.42
C ILE A 85 -23.13 16.37 -17.36
N TRP A 86 -24.25 17.08 -17.17
CA TRP A 86 -25.45 16.93 -17.99
C TRP A 86 -25.76 18.24 -18.73
N ILE A 87 -26.17 18.13 -20.00
CA ILE A 87 -26.69 19.25 -20.79
C ILE A 87 -28.21 19.20 -20.75
N VAL A 88 -28.85 20.34 -20.50
CA VAL A 88 -30.31 20.51 -20.62
C VAL A 88 -30.59 21.34 -21.87
N GLU A 89 -31.34 20.76 -22.80
CA GLU A 89 -31.84 21.46 -23.99
C GLU A 89 -33.28 21.93 -23.77
N ARG A 90 -33.62 23.10 -24.32
CA ARG A 90 -35.01 23.59 -24.36
C ARG A 90 -35.71 22.97 -25.58
N LYS A 91 -36.96 22.55 -25.39
CA LYS A 91 -37.89 22.18 -26.49
C LYS A 91 -38.24 23.39 -27.34
#